data_AF-A0A4Q3I529-F1
#
_entry.id   AF-A0A4Q3I529-F1
#
_cell.length_a   1.000
_cell.length_b   1.000
_cell.length_c   1.000
_cell.angle_alpha   90.00
_cell.angle_beta   90.00
_cell.angle_gamma   90.00
#
_symmetry.space_group_name_H-M   'P 1'
#
loop_
_entity.id
_entity.type
_entity.pdbx_description
1 polymer ?
#
loop_
_entity_poly.entity_id
_entity_poly.type
_entity_poly.pdbx_seq_one_letter_code
_entity_poly.pdbx_strand_id
1 'polypeptide(L)' 'MKAAEHSGLLGEKSKRIGGRISPALIEQAKKHTGIETDTDLIEFALANVALDDNFGATFRKTQGTVDPDLKLGF' A
#
# COMPACT_ATOMS: atom_id res chain seq x y z
N MET A 1 5.66 4.61 0.59
CA MET A 1 5.73 5.88 1.34
C MET A 1 5.72 7.10 0.43
N LYS A 2 6.56 7.21 -0.61
CA LYS A 2 6.61 8.37 -1.53
C LYS A 2 5.24 8.88 -2.06
N ALA A 3 4.32 7.99 -2.43
CA ALA A 3 2.99 8.39 -2.89
C ALA A 3 2.15 9.07 -1.78
N ALA A 4 2.25 8.57 -0.54
CA ALA A 4 1.53 9.12 0.62
C ALA A 4 2.14 10.44 1.10
N GLU A 5 3.47 10.57 0.98
CA GLU A 5 4.17 11.85 1.18
C GLU A 5 3.69 12.89 0.17
N HIS A 6 3.63 12.51 -1.12
CA HIS A 6 3.22 13.43 -2.18
C HIS A 6 1.74 13.86 -2.08
N SER A 7 0.90 13.00 -1.51
CA SER A 7 -0.52 13.32 -1.23
C SER A 7 -0.73 14.01 0.14
N GLY A 8 0.33 14.35 0.87
CA GLY A 8 0.25 15.07 2.15
C GLY A 8 -0.35 14.24 3.31
N LEU A 9 -0.38 12.91 3.19
CA LEU A 9 -0.95 12.01 4.20
C LEU A 9 0.03 11.69 5.33
N LEU A 10 1.32 12.00 5.13
CA LEU A 10 2.37 11.83 6.12
C LEU A 10 2.76 13.21 6.65
N GLY A 11 2.27 13.53 7.86
CA GLY A 11 2.45 14.81 8.54
C GLY A 11 2.74 14.61 10.03
N GLU A 12 2.43 15.61 10.86
CA GLU A 12 2.74 15.56 12.29
C GLU A 12 1.97 14.44 13.01
N LYS A 13 2.71 13.55 13.68
CA LYS A 13 2.17 12.35 14.34
C LYS A 13 1.48 12.71 15.67
N SER A 14 0.18 13.02 15.62
CA SER A 14 -0.59 13.46 16.80
C SER A 14 -1.62 12.46 17.33
N LYS A 15 -1.96 11.40 16.57
CA LYS A 15 -2.98 10.41 16.94
C LYS A 15 -2.36 9.05 17.26
N ARG A 16 -2.85 8.41 18.33
CA ARG A 16 -2.48 7.04 18.72
C ARG A 16 -3.50 6.03 18.19
N ILE A 17 -3.02 4.99 17.52
CA ILE A 17 -3.81 3.81 17.11
C ILE A 17 -3.29 2.62 17.91
N GLY A 18 -4.20 1.84 18.51
CA GLY A 18 -3.86 0.65 19.29
C GLY A 18 -4.90 -0.45 19.12
N GLY A 19 -4.46 -1.71 19.17
CA GLY A 19 -5.31 -2.88 19.02
C GLY A 19 -4.53 -4.17 19.26
N ARG A 20 -5.24 -5.28 19.44
CA ARG A 20 -4.61 -6.61 19.51
C ARG A 20 -4.42 -7.12 18.09
N ILE A 21 -3.18 -7.48 17.76
CA ILE A 21 -2.79 -7.97 16.45
C ILE A 21 -2.02 -9.27 16.63
N SER A 22 -2.21 -10.22 15.71
CA SER A 22 -1.46 -11.48 15.71
C SER A 22 0.03 -11.21 15.49
N PRO A 23 0.94 -11.69 16.38
CA PRO A 23 2.38 -11.51 16.21
C PRO A 23 2.90 -12.09 14.89
N ALA A 24 2.36 -13.25 14.46
CA ALA A 24 2.76 -13.88 13.19
C ALA A 24 2.44 -13.00 11.98
N LEU A 25 1.34 -12.24 12.04
CA LEU A 25 0.98 -11.29 10.97
C LEU A 25 1.96 -10.13 10.92
N ILE A 26 2.34 -9.58 12.07
CA ILE A 26 3.32 -8.49 12.16
C ILE A 26 4.66 -8.95 11.58
N GLU A 27 5.17 -10.09 12.03
CA GLU A 27 6.45 -10.64 11.57
C GLU A 27 6.48 -10.87 10.05
N GLN A 28 5.43 -11.47 9.49
CA GLN A 28 5.35 -11.69 8.05
C GLN A 28 5.29 -10.37 7.27
N ALA A 29 4.53 -9.39 7.76
CA ALA A 29 4.39 -8.09 7.12
C ALA A 29 5.70 -7.28 7.17
N LYS A 30 6.45 -7.33 8.27
CA LYS A 30 7.79 -6.74 8.37
C LYS A 30 8.76 -7.36 7.39
N LYS A 31 8.78 -8.70 7.29
CA LYS A 31 9.63 -9.41 6.31
C LYS A 31 9.31 -9.02 4.87
N HIS A 32 8.03 -8.84 4.53
CA HIS A 32 7.60 -8.49 3.18
C HIS A 32 7.89 -7.04 2.80
N THR A 33 7.77 -6.12 3.76
CA THR A 33 7.88 -4.67 3.51
C THR A 33 9.27 -4.11 3.83
N GLY A 34 10.07 -4.83 4.63
CA GLY A 34 11.34 -4.34 5.17
C GLY A 34 11.17 -3.31 6.30
N ILE A 35 9.95 -3.06 6.77
CA ILE A 35 9.67 -2.09 7.82
C ILE A 35 9.97 -2.70 9.19
N GLU A 36 10.74 -2.01 10.02
CA GLU A 36 11.18 -2.52 11.32
C GLU A 36 10.20 -2.17 12.46
N THR A 37 9.59 -0.98 12.42
CA THR A 37 8.73 -0.49 13.50
C THR A 37 7.26 -0.79 13.23
N ASP A 38 6.52 -1.16 14.29
CA ASP A 38 5.08 -1.42 14.17
C ASP A 38 4.30 -0.17 13.75
N THR A 39 4.74 1.01 14.22
CA THR A 39 4.15 2.30 13.86
C THR A 39 4.26 2.57 12.37
N ASP A 40 5.46 2.41 11.79
CA ASP A 40 5.68 2.66 10.37
C ASP A 40 4.95 1.60 9.52
N LEU A 41 4.82 0.37 10.04
CA LEU A 41 4.08 -0.69 9.36
C LEU A 41 2.58 -0.37 9.31
N ILE A 42 2.02 0.18 10.40
CA ILE A 42 0.63 0.64 10.45
C ILE A 42 0.43 1.84 9.53
N GLU A 43 1.32 2.84 9.55
CA GLU A 43 1.25 3.99 8.64
C GLU A 43 1.32 3.56 7.17
N PHE A 44 2.22 2.62 6.84
CA PHE A 44 2.31 2.03 5.51
C PHE A 44 1.01 1.33 5.09
N ALA A 45 0.42 0.52 5.98
CA ALA A 45 -0.84 -0.16 5.70
C ALA A 45 -1.98 0.85 5.46
N LEU A 46 -2.09 1.88 6.31
CA LEU A 46 -3.10 2.94 6.17
C LEU A 46 -2.89 3.77 4.90
N ALA A 47 -1.63 4.08 4.56
CA ALA A 47 -1.29 4.77 3.34
C ALA A 47 -1.73 3.97 2.10
N ASN A 48 -1.48 2.66 2.07
CA ASN A 48 -1.94 1.83 0.95
C ASN A 48 -3.46 1.80 0.82
N VAL A 49 -4.19 1.72 1.94
CA VAL A 49 -5.66 1.76 1.92
C VAL A 49 -6.18 3.13 1.48
N ALA A 50 -5.56 4.23 1.95
CA ALA A 50 -5.96 5.59 1.59
C ALA A 50 -5.64 5.97 0.15
N LEU A 51 -4.58 5.38 -0.41
CA LEU A 51 -4.14 5.61 -1.79
C LEU A 51 -4.66 4.59 -2.78
N ASP A 52 -5.38 3.56 -2.33
CA ASP A 52 -5.93 2.54 -3.20
C ASP A 52 -6.83 3.21 -4.26
N ASP A 53 -6.34 3.24 -5.50
CA ASP A 53 -6.98 3.82 -6.68
C ASP A 53 -7.86 2.78 -7.39
N ASN A 54 -8.26 1.72 -6.67
CA ASN A 54 -8.88 0.52 -7.22
C ASN A 54 -7.99 -0.21 -8.24
N PHE A 55 -6.66 -0.03 -8.21
CA PHE A 55 -5.76 -0.71 -9.15
C PHE A 55 -6.06 -2.20 -9.25
N GLY A 56 -6.22 -2.90 -8.12
CA GLY A 56 -6.48 -4.35 -8.12
C GLY A 56 -7.79 -4.72 -8.81
N ALA A 57 -8.85 -3.94 -8.63
CA ALA A 57 -10.13 -4.18 -9.29
C ALA A 57 -10.09 -3.82 -10.78
N THR A 58 -9.45 -2.71 -11.12
CA THR A 58 -9.26 -2.24 -12.49
C THR A 58 -8.37 -3.21 -13.28
N PHE A 59 -7.23 -3.63 -12.73
CA PHE A 59 -6.31 -4.58 -13.33
C PHE A 59 -6.98 -5.93 -13.65
N ARG A 60 -7.82 -6.45 -12.74
CA ARG A 60 -8.61 -7.65 -13.02
C ARG A 60 -9.64 -7.43 -14.13
N LYS A 61 -10.28 -6.26 -14.19
CA LYS A 61 -11.24 -5.92 -15.25
C LYS A 61 -10.57 -5.74 -16.62
N THR A 62 -9.34 -5.22 -16.66
CA THR A 62 -8.59 -4.98 -17.89
C THR A 62 -7.74 -6.17 -18.33
N GLN A 63 -7.67 -7.24 -17.52
CA GLN A 63 -6.96 -8.45 -17.88
C GLN A 63 -7.55 -9.05 -19.17
N GLY A 64 -6.70 -9.21 -20.19
CA GLY A 64 -7.10 -9.77 -21.48
C GLY A 64 -7.92 -8.85 -22.38
N THR A 65 -8.14 -7.58 -21.98
CA THR A 65 -8.84 -6.59 -22.82
C THR A 65 -7.88 -5.75 -23.67
N VAL A 66 -6.57 -5.83 -23.37
CA VAL A 66 -5.53 -5.14 -24.14
C VAL A 66 -5.20 -5.99 -25.36
N ASP A 67 -5.25 -5.38 -26.54
CA ASP A 67 -4.88 -6.01 -27.81
C ASP A 67 -3.41 -6.48 -27.76
N PRO A 68 -3.12 -7.78 -27.96
CA PRO A 68 -1.75 -8.29 -27.95
C PRO A 68 -0.86 -7.69 -29.03
N ASP A 69 -1.44 -7.16 -30.12
CA ASP A 69 -0.72 -6.50 -31.21
C ASP A 69 -0.58 -4.98 -30.99
N LEU A 70 -1.04 -4.46 -29.85
CA LEU A 70 -0.91 -3.06 -29.49
C LEU A 70 0.56 -2.65 -29.37
N LYS A 71 0.99 -1.75 -30.26
CA LYS A 71 2.33 -1.16 -30.19
C LYS A 71 2.39 -0.09 -29.12
N LEU A 72 2.91 -0.46 -27.96
CA LEU A 72 3.34 0.49 -26.94
C LEU A 72 4.60 1.19 -27.49
N GLY A 73 4.44 2.45 -27.90
CA GLY A 73 5.53 3.21 -28.50
C GLY A 73 6.66 3.41 -27.49
N PHE A 74 7.81 2.81 -27.77
CA PHE A 74 9.09 3.09 -27.14
C PHE A 74 10.10 3.38 -28.25
#